data_AF-A0AAU9TRI4-F1
#
_entry.id   AF-A0AAU9TRI4-F1
#
_cell.length_a   1.000
_cell.length_b   1.000
_cell.length_c   1.000
_cell.angle_alpha   90.00
_cell.angle_beta   90.00
_cell.angle_gamma   90.00
#
_symmetry.space_group_name_H-M   'P 1'
#
loop_
_entity.id
_entity.type
_entity.pdbx_description
1 polymer ?
#
loop_
_entity_poly.entity_id
_entity_poly.type
_entity_poly.pdbx_seq_one_letter_code
_entity_poly.pdbx_strand_id
1 'polypeptide(L)'
;MYNLNSMDSHLTAQELDCIQVARSGKYNIQDFINLSNGSSCNNFTVLTQNIRSIYKNFDDLQVTLAQLQYEADILILTESRINLNKHLPLLNNYTSYQTTRLQNQNDGVVVYIRNNHQAVVTDLNLSHATGLQIVTANCVFLGIYRSPSSPNAESFISSLNLHLETISHYKNVFVIGDININLIPTDTEKPHERRNRHSYLNVLSLHGLLPGHSLPTRDNACLDHVMLKLDVNLNPAFVAVINATITDHDLILLQLSNISTPKPTRRSRIIIDYDKAFQTLKSSDITFLKLHNNPENFANSLISLIQSSIQANSKLIHFTSNNRILKPWITFGALKCIRLRNNMQQKLKKDPHNIILKITYKRFRNFCTNLINRLKRRYHSDLINKSVNNPRKFWTTVNRIVQYKPPKTNNVALLNSKPQKIASVNYVNNYFVSVGANLADVLIKQSSLCGHGSVTISSYYTLSSSFVLLETDVGEVHSVLMSLDSRSAPGWDGIGTAFLKHAKDFTVPCICYLANLCFKTGVFPSALKRSIVTPVYKSGDRSDVQIWARIADFIIANFKIRLGGGRKRLESVGA
;
A
#
# COMPACT_ATOMS: atom_id res chain seq x y z
N MET A 1 -44.06 -5.57 4.84
CA MET A 1 -44.33 -6.99 5.10
C MET A 1 -45.18 -7.51 3.97
N TYR A 2 -44.59 -8.18 2.99
CA TYR A 2 -45.32 -9.01 2.03
C TYR A 2 -44.97 -10.46 2.36
N ASN A 3 -46.01 -11.27 2.50
CA ASN A 3 -46.00 -12.61 3.05
C ASN A 3 -45.44 -13.60 2.00
N LEU A 4 -44.30 -14.24 2.29
CA LEU A 4 -43.56 -15.15 1.41
C LEU A 4 -43.88 -16.63 1.73
N ASN A 5 -45.15 -17.01 1.72
CA ASN A 5 -45.57 -18.40 2.03
C ASN A 5 -46.52 -19.01 0.99
N SER A 6 -46.30 -18.74 -0.30
CA SER A 6 -46.85 -19.57 -1.39
C SER A 6 -45.96 -19.46 -2.63
N MET A 7 -44.87 -20.23 -2.69
CA MET A 7 -44.21 -20.49 -3.97
C MET A 7 -44.87 -21.71 -4.61
N ASP A 8 -45.91 -21.44 -5.40
CA ASP A 8 -46.36 -22.37 -6.42
C ASP A 8 -45.40 -22.36 -7.61
N SER A 9 -45.18 -23.56 -8.12
CA SER A 9 -44.35 -23.93 -9.25
C SER A 9 -44.88 -23.40 -10.58
N HIS A 10 -43.93 -23.04 -11.46
CA HIS A 10 -44.05 -22.64 -12.88
C HIS A 10 -44.07 -21.12 -13.15
N LEU A 11 -42.88 -20.51 -13.08
CA LEU A 11 -42.59 -19.28 -13.83
C LEU A 11 -42.68 -19.59 -15.34
N THR A 12 -43.42 -18.78 -16.08
CA THR A 12 -43.50 -18.86 -17.54
C THR A 12 -42.18 -18.44 -18.20
N ALA A 13 -41.93 -18.85 -19.45
CA ALA A 13 -40.71 -18.46 -20.19
C ALA A 13 -40.57 -16.92 -20.30
N GLN A 14 -41.68 -16.19 -20.39
CA GLN A 14 -41.70 -14.72 -20.41
C GLN A 14 -41.35 -14.10 -19.05
N GLU A 15 -41.70 -14.76 -17.93
CA GLU A 15 -41.34 -14.29 -16.59
C GLU A 15 -39.87 -14.58 -16.25
N LEU A 16 -39.31 -15.67 -16.78
CA LEU A 16 -37.87 -15.96 -16.71
C LEU A 16 -37.03 -14.91 -17.47
N ASP A 17 -37.51 -14.46 -18.63
CA ASP A 17 -36.86 -13.38 -19.41
C ASP A 17 -36.91 -12.01 -18.72
N CYS A 18 -37.78 -11.83 -17.73
CA CYS A 18 -37.92 -10.59 -16.95
C CYS A 18 -37.08 -10.56 -15.66
N ILE A 19 -36.31 -11.62 -15.35
CA ILE A 19 -35.47 -11.66 -14.14
C ILE A 19 -34.30 -10.68 -14.27
N GLN A 20 -34.42 -9.52 -13.62
CA GLN A 20 -33.32 -8.57 -13.49
C GLN A 20 -32.45 -8.91 -12.26
N VAL A 21 -31.23 -9.39 -12.52
CA VAL A 21 -30.23 -9.67 -11.46
C VAL A 21 -29.64 -8.39 -10.86
N ALA A 22 -29.77 -7.26 -11.56
CA ALA A 22 -29.34 -5.96 -11.06
C ALA A 22 -30.27 -4.83 -11.53
N ARG A 23 -30.42 -3.80 -10.70
CA ARG A 23 -30.95 -2.51 -11.15
C ARG A 23 -29.86 -1.78 -11.92
N SER A 24 -30.14 -1.29 -13.12
CA SER A 24 -29.16 -0.54 -13.91
C SER A 24 -29.65 0.80 -14.39
N GLY A 25 -28.73 1.75 -14.57
CA GLY A 25 -29.05 3.09 -15.09
C GLY A 25 -27.84 3.77 -15.70
N LYS A 26 -28.10 4.72 -16.61
CA LYS A 26 -27.08 5.54 -17.27
C LYS A 26 -27.10 6.96 -16.71
N TYR A 27 -25.94 7.47 -16.30
CA TYR A 27 -25.82 8.73 -15.57
C TYR A 27 -24.69 9.59 -16.11
N ASN A 28 -24.81 10.91 -15.96
CA ASN A 28 -23.63 11.77 -15.98
C ASN A 28 -22.96 11.76 -14.58
N ILE A 29 -21.72 12.25 -14.47
CA ILE A 29 -20.98 12.25 -13.19
C ILE A 29 -21.74 13.02 -12.08
N GLN A 30 -22.36 14.15 -12.39
CA GLN A 30 -23.03 14.99 -11.39
C GLN A 30 -24.33 14.35 -10.91
N ASP A 31 -25.11 13.79 -11.82
CA ASP A 31 -26.35 13.07 -11.52
C ASP A 31 -26.06 11.86 -10.62
N PHE A 32 -24.98 11.14 -10.93
CA PHE A 32 -24.54 10.01 -10.12
C PHE A 32 -24.13 10.44 -8.70
N ILE A 33 -23.39 11.54 -8.56
CA ILE A 33 -23.00 12.07 -7.24
C ILE A 33 -24.25 12.45 -6.41
N ASN A 34 -25.24 13.08 -7.05
CA ASN A 34 -26.48 13.46 -6.40
C ASN A 34 -27.26 12.22 -5.92
N LEU A 35 -27.26 11.14 -6.70
CA LEU A 35 -27.84 9.84 -6.32
C LEU A 35 -27.09 9.22 -5.12
N SER A 36 -25.76 9.24 -5.14
CA SER A 36 -24.94 8.58 -4.13
C SER A 36 -24.96 9.27 -2.76
N ASN A 37 -25.11 10.60 -2.73
CA ASN A 37 -25.11 11.37 -1.48
C ASN A 37 -26.32 11.07 -0.56
N GLY A 38 -27.36 10.40 -1.07
CA GLY A 38 -28.51 9.96 -0.29
C GLY A 38 -28.40 8.56 0.35
N SER A 39 -27.33 7.80 0.09
CA SER A 39 -27.25 6.37 0.46
C SER A 39 -26.07 6.07 1.38
N SER A 40 -26.32 5.90 2.68
CA SER A 40 -25.30 5.54 3.68
C SER A 40 -25.14 4.02 3.86
N CYS A 41 -24.86 3.27 2.78
CA CYS A 41 -24.68 1.82 2.85
C CYS A 41 -23.23 1.40 2.57
N ASN A 42 -22.70 0.51 3.42
CA ASN A 42 -21.41 -0.16 3.24
C ASN A 42 -21.53 -1.18 2.10
N ASN A 43 -21.45 -0.72 0.86
CA ASN A 43 -21.54 -1.58 -0.31
C ASN A 43 -20.15 -1.88 -0.86
N PHE A 44 -19.92 -3.13 -1.25
CA PHE A 44 -18.73 -3.52 -1.96
C PHE A 44 -18.83 -3.06 -3.41
N THR A 45 -17.75 -2.54 -3.97
CA THR A 45 -17.80 -1.86 -5.25
C THR A 45 -16.68 -2.21 -6.20
N VAL A 46 -17.07 -2.43 -7.44
CA VAL A 46 -16.18 -2.71 -8.55
C VAL A 46 -16.37 -1.63 -9.60
N LEU A 47 -15.28 -1.01 -10.03
CA LEU A 47 -15.29 0.01 -11.05
C LEU A 47 -14.53 -0.52 -12.26
N THR A 48 -15.10 -0.42 -13.46
CA THR A 48 -14.47 -0.89 -14.70
C THR A 48 -14.43 0.19 -15.76
N GLN A 49 -13.31 0.26 -16.49
CA GLN A 49 -13.08 1.23 -17.56
C GLN A 49 -12.18 0.62 -18.63
N ASN A 50 -12.62 0.63 -19.89
CA ASN A 50 -11.66 0.58 -20.99
C ASN A 50 -10.85 1.88 -20.99
N ILE A 51 -9.57 1.79 -20.60
CA ILE A 51 -8.72 2.94 -20.33
C ILE A 51 -7.90 3.39 -21.55
N ARG A 52 -7.93 2.66 -22.67
CA ARG A 52 -7.19 2.96 -23.91
C ARG A 52 -5.77 3.49 -23.68
N SER A 53 -4.91 2.65 -23.13
CA SER A 53 -3.57 2.97 -22.61
C SER A 53 -3.58 3.62 -21.22
N ILE A 54 -3.17 2.83 -20.24
CA ILE A 54 -3.05 3.26 -18.86
C ILE A 54 -2.07 4.42 -18.72
N TYR A 55 -0.91 4.37 -19.36
CA TYR A 55 0.12 5.43 -19.23
C TYR A 55 -0.34 6.79 -19.73
N LYS A 56 -1.28 6.82 -20.69
CA LYS A 56 -1.81 8.05 -21.27
C LYS A 56 -2.95 8.63 -20.43
N ASN A 57 -3.92 7.80 -20.05
CA ASN A 57 -5.20 8.28 -19.51
C ASN A 57 -5.32 8.14 -17.97
N PHE A 58 -4.28 7.64 -17.28
CA PHE A 58 -4.33 7.43 -15.83
C PHE A 58 -4.55 8.72 -15.02
N ASP A 59 -3.97 9.85 -15.42
CA ASP A 59 -4.20 11.12 -14.71
C ASP A 59 -5.67 11.59 -14.86
N ASP A 60 -6.29 11.42 -16.03
CA ASP A 60 -7.71 11.72 -16.25
C ASP A 60 -8.60 10.77 -15.42
N LEU A 61 -8.26 9.47 -15.36
CA LEU A 61 -8.92 8.51 -14.47
C LEU A 61 -8.85 8.93 -13.01
N GLN A 62 -7.69 9.37 -12.52
CA GLN A 62 -7.53 9.83 -11.14
C GLN A 62 -8.37 11.07 -10.82
N VAL A 63 -8.53 11.98 -11.79
CA VAL A 63 -9.44 13.12 -11.63
C VAL A 63 -10.88 12.65 -11.56
N THR A 64 -11.32 11.76 -12.45
CA THR A 64 -12.69 11.22 -12.45
C THR A 64 -13.00 10.49 -11.14
N LEU A 65 -12.10 9.62 -10.69
CA LEU A 65 -12.23 8.93 -9.39
C LEU A 65 -12.33 9.92 -8.23
N ALA A 66 -11.67 11.08 -8.32
CA ALA A 66 -11.76 12.13 -7.31
C ALA A 66 -13.06 12.93 -7.38
N GLN A 67 -13.59 13.15 -8.59
CA GLN A 67 -14.88 13.81 -8.79
C GLN A 67 -16.04 12.96 -8.25
N LEU A 68 -16.01 11.65 -8.48
CA LEU A 68 -17.04 10.73 -7.98
C LEU A 68 -17.11 10.69 -6.45
N GLN A 69 -16.11 11.25 -5.75
CA GLN A 69 -15.94 11.15 -4.30
C GLN A 69 -15.99 9.70 -3.79
N TYR A 70 -15.78 8.76 -4.70
CA TYR A 70 -15.98 7.34 -4.49
C TYR A 70 -14.63 6.65 -4.37
N GLU A 71 -14.63 5.61 -3.56
CA GLU A 71 -13.47 4.79 -3.28
C GLU A 71 -13.87 3.34 -3.62
N ALA A 72 -13.61 2.90 -4.86
CA ALA A 72 -13.93 1.54 -5.31
C ALA A 72 -13.05 0.49 -4.61
N ASP A 73 -13.59 -0.68 -4.28
CA ASP A 73 -12.81 -1.76 -3.64
C ASP A 73 -11.91 -2.48 -4.65
N ILE A 74 -12.45 -2.70 -5.85
CA ILE A 74 -11.72 -3.23 -7.01
C ILE A 74 -11.88 -2.26 -8.18
N LEU A 75 -10.79 -2.01 -8.90
CA LEU A 75 -10.77 -1.28 -10.16
C LEU A 75 -10.21 -2.19 -11.25
N ILE A 76 -10.97 -2.41 -12.31
CA ILE A 76 -10.60 -3.24 -13.47
C ILE A 76 -10.41 -2.32 -14.68
N LEU A 77 -9.23 -2.30 -15.28
CA LEU A 77 -8.92 -1.49 -16.45
C LEU A 77 -8.63 -2.39 -17.65
N THR A 78 -9.39 -2.24 -18.73
CA THR A 78 -9.25 -3.00 -19.98
C THR A 78 -8.61 -2.15 -21.08
N GLU A 79 -8.11 -2.78 -22.14
CA GLU A 79 -7.30 -2.14 -23.20
C GLU A 79 -6.16 -1.27 -22.62
N SER A 80 -5.47 -1.80 -21.60
CA SER A 80 -4.49 -1.03 -20.82
C SER A 80 -3.20 -0.73 -21.58
N ARG A 81 -2.94 -1.41 -22.71
CA ARG A 81 -1.72 -1.28 -23.54
C ARG A 81 -0.45 -1.37 -22.69
N ILE A 82 -0.36 -2.45 -21.95
CA ILE A 82 0.64 -2.65 -20.90
C ILE A 82 2.02 -2.82 -21.54
N ASN A 83 3.04 -2.25 -20.90
CA ASN A 83 4.42 -2.50 -21.25
C ASN A 83 5.10 -3.18 -20.06
N LEU A 84 5.46 -4.46 -20.21
CA LEU A 84 6.04 -5.26 -19.12
C LEU A 84 7.37 -4.71 -18.59
N ASN A 85 8.07 -3.89 -19.38
CA ASN A 85 9.31 -3.21 -18.98
C ASN A 85 9.08 -1.89 -18.23
N LYS A 86 7.83 -1.42 -18.14
CA LYS A 86 7.48 -0.18 -17.45
C LYS A 86 6.59 -0.47 -16.24
N HIS A 87 6.95 0.10 -15.09
CA HIS A 87 6.10 0.03 -13.91
C HIS A 87 4.72 0.65 -14.16
N LEU A 88 3.68 -0.01 -13.64
CA LEU A 88 2.33 0.53 -13.63
C LEU A 88 2.27 1.83 -12.82
N PRO A 89 1.44 2.80 -13.23
CA PRO A 89 1.12 3.94 -12.39
C PRO A 89 0.56 3.50 -11.03
N LEU A 90 1.04 4.10 -9.94
CA LEU A 90 0.58 3.81 -8.59
C LEU A 90 -0.72 4.55 -8.27
N LEU A 91 -1.65 3.82 -7.67
CA LEU A 91 -2.86 4.36 -7.06
C LEU A 91 -2.74 4.26 -5.52
N ASN A 92 -2.93 5.38 -4.83
CA ASN A 92 -2.79 5.45 -3.36
C ASN A 92 -3.80 4.54 -2.67
N ASN A 93 -3.36 3.75 -1.69
CA ASN A 93 -4.17 2.75 -0.96
C ASN A 93 -4.58 1.52 -1.78
N TYR A 94 -3.99 1.29 -2.96
CA TYR A 94 -4.23 0.08 -3.75
C TYR A 94 -2.95 -0.72 -4.00
N THR A 95 -3.15 -2.01 -4.24
CA THR A 95 -2.18 -2.94 -4.80
C THR A 95 -2.58 -3.22 -6.25
N SER A 96 -1.63 -3.13 -7.18
CA SER A 96 -1.87 -3.26 -8.61
C SER A 96 -1.37 -4.61 -9.15
N TYR A 97 -2.15 -5.22 -10.02
CA TYR A 97 -1.87 -6.46 -10.74
C TYR A 97 -2.05 -6.21 -12.25
N GLN A 98 -1.29 -6.91 -13.08
CA GLN A 98 -1.40 -6.84 -14.54
C GLN A 98 -1.33 -8.23 -15.15
N THR A 99 -1.96 -8.38 -16.30
CA THR A 99 -1.79 -9.56 -17.14
C THR A 99 -0.35 -9.71 -17.60
N THR A 100 0.18 -10.94 -17.58
CA THR A 100 1.54 -11.23 -18.07
C THR A 100 1.57 -11.65 -19.54
N ARG A 101 0.47 -12.23 -20.04
CA ARG A 101 0.32 -12.70 -21.43
C ARG A 101 -0.42 -11.64 -22.25
N LEU A 102 0.19 -11.19 -23.34
CA LEU A 102 -0.36 -10.20 -24.26
C LEU A 102 -0.36 -10.79 -25.68
N GLN A 103 -1.45 -10.61 -26.44
CA GLN A 103 -1.52 -11.09 -27.83
C GLN A 103 -1.16 -9.98 -28.82
N ASN A 104 -1.46 -8.73 -28.47
CA ASN A 104 -1.14 -7.55 -29.25
C ASN A 104 -0.82 -6.34 -28.35
N GLN A 105 -0.37 -5.24 -28.96
CA GLN A 105 0.02 -4.01 -28.26
C GLN A 105 -1.14 -3.32 -27.51
N ASN A 106 -2.38 -3.52 -27.96
CA ASN A 106 -3.55 -2.90 -27.34
C ASN A 106 -4.08 -3.71 -26.15
N ASP A 107 -3.61 -4.94 -25.96
CA ASP A 107 -4.08 -5.82 -24.90
C ASP A 107 -3.63 -5.38 -23.50
N GLY A 108 -4.23 -6.06 -22.53
CA GLY A 108 -3.81 -6.04 -21.15
C GLY A 108 -4.94 -5.61 -20.23
N VAL A 109 -5.08 -6.36 -19.14
CA VAL A 109 -5.97 -6.03 -18.04
C VAL A 109 -5.13 -5.65 -16.84
N VAL A 110 -5.45 -4.51 -16.23
CA VAL A 110 -4.84 -4.05 -14.98
C VAL A 110 -5.91 -4.00 -13.91
N VAL A 111 -5.61 -4.58 -12.75
CA VAL A 111 -6.52 -4.58 -11.60
C VAL A 111 -5.86 -3.84 -10.44
N TYR A 112 -6.57 -2.90 -9.82
CA TYR A 112 -6.19 -2.31 -8.55
C TYR A 112 -7.14 -2.77 -7.45
N ILE A 113 -6.60 -3.31 -6.36
CA ILE A 113 -7.38 -3.79 -5.20
C ILE A 113 -7.01 -2.94 -3.99
N ARG A 114 -8.03 -2.41 -3.27
CA ARG A 114 -7.78 -1.60 -2.08
C ARG A 114 -7.06 -2.45 -1.02
N ASN A 115 -6.03 -1.89 -0.38
CA ASN A 115 -5.11 -2.61 0.51
C ASN A 115 -5.73 -3.23 1.77
N ASN A 116 -6.98 -2.89 2.12
CA ASN A 116 -7.71 -3.51 3.22
C ASN A 116 -8.42 -4.82 2.82
N HIS A 117 -8.47 -5.15 1.53
CA HIS A 117 -9.05 -6.39 1.03
C HIS A 117 -7.97 -7.42 0.77
N GLN A 118 -8.24 -8.66 1.19
CA GLN A 118 -7.43 -9.81 0.81
C GLN A 118 -8.01 -10.43 -0.46
N ALA A 119 -7.19 -10.54 -1.48
CA ALA A 119 -7.56 -11.15 -2.75
C ALA A 119 -6.37 -11.88 -3.35
N VAL A 120 -6.64 -13.02 -3.99
CA VAL A 120 -5.68 -13.75 -4.82
C VAL A 120 -5.96 -13.40 -6.26
N VAL A 121 -4.93 -12.98 -7.00
CA VAL A 121 -5.05 -12.58 -8.40
C VAL A 121 -4.20 -13.49 -9.28
N THR A 122 -4.82 -14.09 -10.28
CA THR A 122 -4.16 -15.02 -11.23
C THR A 122 -4.47 -14.65 -12.67
N ASP A 123 -3.55 -14.97 -13.59
CA ASP A 123 -3.77 -14.80 -15.03
C ASP A 123 -4.83 -15.80 -15.53
N LEU A 124 -5.75 -15.31 -16.36
CA LEU A 124 -6.70 -16.14 -17.09
C LEU A 124 -6.07 -16.67 -18.37
N ASN A 125 -6.25 -17.96 -18.62
CA ASN A 125 -5.82 -18.61 -19.86
C ASN A 125 -7.01 -18.71 -20.83
N LEU A 126 -7.29 -17.61 -21.53
CA LEU A 126 -8.39 -17.52 -22.50
C LEU A 126 -7.85 -17.36 -23.92
N SER A 127 -8.52 -18.01 -24.88
CA SER A 127 -8.20 -17.87 -26.30
C SER A 127 -8.67 -16.51 -26.81
N HIS A 128 -7.82 -15.79 -27.55
CA HIS A 128 -8.12 -14.46 -28.12
C HIS A 128 -8.56 -13.38 -27.12
N ALA A 129 -8.28 -13.56 -25.83
CA ALA A 129 -8.55 -12.60 -24.77
C ALA A 129 -7.43 -12.60 -23.72
N THR A 130 -7.34 -11.51 -22.98
CA THR A 130 -6.48 -11.36 -21.81
C THR A 130 -7.34 -11.09 -20.60
N GLY A 131 -6.95 -11.57 -19.43
CA GLY A 131 -7.72 -11.30 -18.23
C GLY A 131 -7.08 -11.76 -16.95
N LEU A 132 -7.65 -11.30 -15.84
CA LEU A 132 -7.25 -11.65 -14.49
C LEU A 132 -8.45 -12.19 -13.72
N GLN A 133 -8.24 -13.30 -13.02
CA GLN A 133 -9.17 -13.82 -12.02
C GLN A 133 -8.81 -13.24 -10.66
N ILE A 134 -9.80 -12.68 -9.97
CA ILE A 134 -9.66 -12.10 -8.65
C ILE A 134 -10.55 -12.91 -7.70
N VAL A 135 -9.93 -13.71 -6.84
CA VAL A 135 -10.62 -14.50 -5.82
C VAL A 135 -10.58 -13.76 -4.50
N THR A 136 -11.76 -13.50 -3.95
CA THR A 136 -11.96 -12.97 -2.59
C THR A 136 -12.61 -14.06 -1.73
N ALA A 137 -13.02 -13.77 -0.49
CA ALA A 137 -13.54 -14.78 0.44
C ALA A 137 -14.67 -15.65 -0.17
N ASN A 138 -15.68 -15.04 -0.79
CA ASN A 138 -16.85 -15.74 -1.34
C ASN A 138 -17.22 -15.32 -2.78
N CYS A 139 -16.37 -14.54 -3.45
CA CYS A 139 -16.66 -13.99 -4.79
C CYS A 139 -15.46 -14.15 -5.72
N VAL A 140 -15.75 -14.46 -6.99
CA VAL A 140 -14.76 -14.50 -8.07
C VAL A 140 -15.10 -13.45 -9.12
N PHE A 141 -14.15 -12.56 -9.40
CA PHE A 141 -14.28 -11.56 -10.46
C PHE A 141 -13.32 -11.89 -11.60
N LEU A 142 -13.85 -12.00 -12.82
CA LEU A 142 -13.08 -12.21 -14.04
C LEU A 142 -13.01 -10.87 -14.79
N GLY A 143 -11.86 -10.20 -14.69
CA GLY A 143 -11.57 -9.00 -15.46
C GLY A 143 -11.04 -9.37 -16.84
N ILE A 144 -11.83 -9.20 -17.89
CA ILE A 144 -11.50 -9.69 -19.24
C ILE A 144 -11.44 -8.55 -20.26
N TYR A 145 -10.45 -8.60 -21.14
CA TYR A 145 -10.40 -7.83 -22.38
C TYR A 145 -10.23 -8.80 -23.56
N ARG A 146 -11.22 -8.81 -24.46
CA ARG A 146 -11.16 -9.56 -25.72
C ARG A 146 -10.90 -8.59 -26.87
N SER A 147 -9.85 -8.86 -27.65
CA SER A 147 -9.48 -8.00 -28.78
C SER A 147 -10.54 -8.08 -29.89
N PRO A 148 -10.96 -6.95 -30.49
CA PRO A 148 -11.86 -6.97 -31.65
C PRO A 148 -11.19 -7.49 -32.93
N SER A 149 -9.87 -7.71 -32.90
CA SER A 149 -9.09 -8.15 -34.07
C SER A 149 -9.43 -9.56 -34.53
N SER A 150 -9.99 -10.40 -33.65
CA SER A 150 -10.56 -11.70 -34.03
C SER A 150 -12.08 -11.56 -34.17
N PRO A 151 -12.64 -11.56 -35.39
CA PRO A 151 -14.08 -11.40 -35.58
C PRO A 151 -14.88 -12.62 -35.13
N ASN A 152 -14.30 -13.83 -35.14
CA ASN A 152 -14.94 -15.02 -34.57
C ASN A 152 -14.68 -15.09 -33.06
N ALA A 153 -15.73 -15.21 -32.25
CA ALA A 153 -15.63 -15.33 -30.79
C ALA A 153 -15.63 -16.78 -30.30
N GLU A 154 -15.85 -17.76 -31.16
CA GLU A 154 -16.09 -19.17 -30.78
C GLU A 154 -14.98 -19.75 -29.89
N SER A 155 -13.72 -19.66 -30.30
CA SER A 155 -12.58 -20.14 -29.49
C SER A 155 -12.49 -19.46 -28.13
N PHE A 156 -12.83 -18.17 -28.05
CA PHE A 156 -12.88 -17.42 -26.79
C PHE A 156 -14.01 -17.96 -25.91
N ILE A 157 -15.21 -18.10 -26.48
CA ILE A 157 -16.42 -18.60 -25.80
C ILE A 157 -16.18 -20.02 -25.27
N SER A 158 -15.58 -20.92 -26.05
CA SER A 158 -15.22 -22.28 -25.62
C SER A 158 -14.20 -22.26 -24.47
N SER A 159 -13.15 -21.43 -24.56
CA SER A 159 -12.16 -21.31 -23.47
C SER A 159 -12.76 -20.70 -22.20
N LEU A 160 -13.71 -19.76 -22.34
CA LEU A 160 -14.45 -19.18 -21.23
C LEU A 160 -15.37 -20.22 -20.59
N ASN A 161 -16.07 -21.04 -21.38
CA ASN A 161 -16.91 -22.12 -20.88
C ASN A 161 -16.12 -23.09 -19.99
N LEU A 162 -15.00 -23.61 -20.50
CA LEU A 162 -14.11 -24.51 -19.76
C LEU A 162 -13.63 -23.86 -18.46
N HIS A 163 -13.30 -22.57 -18.48
CA HIS A 163 -12.89 -21.86 -17.28
C HIS A 163 -14.04 -21.70 -16.27
N LEU A 164 -15.24 -21.36 -16.72
CA LEU A 164 -16.43 -21.24 -15.86
C LEU A 164 -16.78 -22.57 -15.18
N GLU A 165 -16.58 -23.71 -15.85
CA GLU A 165 -16.73 -25.05 -15.25
C GLU A 165 -15.81 -25.24 -14.03
N THR A 166 -14.56 -24.77 -14.10
CA THR A 166 -13.60 -24.89 -12.99
C THR A 166 -13.98 -24.07 -11.75
N ILE A 167 -14.71 -22.96 -11.93
CA ILE A 167 -15.14 -22.06 -10.86
C ILE A 167 -16.64 -22.19 -10.53
N SER A 168 -17.30 -23.23 -11.06
CA SER A 168 -18.74 -23.47 -10.91
C SER A 168 -19.19 -23.59 -9.44
N HIS A 169 -18.31 -24.08 -8.57
CA HIS A 169 -18.51 -24.22 -7.12
C HIS A 169 -18.67 -22.88 -6.39
N TYR A 170 -18.23 -21.77 -6.97
CA TYR A 170 -18.47 -20.45 -6.40
C TYR A 170 -19.93 -20.02 -6.64
N LYS A 171 -20.55 -19.56 -5.56
CA LYS A 171 -21.91 -19.02 -5.60
C LYS A 171 -21.97 -17.66 -6.29
N ASN A 172 -20.95 -16.82 -6.09
CA ASN A 172 -20.89 -15.48 -6.65
C ASN A 172 -19.77 -15.37 -7.69
N VAL A 173 -20.16 -15.22 -8.95
CA VAL A 173 -19.23 -15.13 -10.09
C VAL A 173 -19.59 -13.90 -10.91
N PHE A 174 -18.57 -13.14 -11.30
CA PHE A 174 -18.71 -11.89 -12.03
C PHE A 174 -17.82 -11.91 -13.26
N VAL A 175 -18.38 -11.69 -14.45
CA VAL A 175 -17.59 -11.50 -15.68
C VAL A 175 -17.66 -10.02 -16.05
N ILE A 176 -16.53 -9.32 -15.98
CA ILE A 176 -16.47 -7.86 -16.08
C ILE A 176 -15.38 -7.46 -17.07
N GLY A 177 -15.71 -6.56 -18.01
CA GLY A 177 -14.72 -5.94 -18.88
C GLY A 177 -15.19 -5.74 -20.31
N ASP A 178 -14.27 -5.41 -21.21
CA ASP A 178 -14.58 -5.13 -22.61
C ASP A 178 -14.42 -6.40 -23.46
N ILE A 179 -15.56 -7.00 -23.77
CA ILE A 179 -15.64 -8.29 -24.45
C ILE A 179 -15.68 -8.10 -25.98
N ASN A 180 -15.93 -6.88 -26.46
CA ASN A 180 -16.12 -6.59 -27.89
C ASN A 180 -17.15 -7.54 -28.56
N ILE A 181 -18.23 -7.87 -27.84
CA ILE A 181 -19.44 -8.53 -28.36
C ILE A 181 -20.60 -7.62 -27.99
N ASN A 182 -21.34 -7.11 -28.98
CA ASN A 182 -22.44 -6.18 -28.71
C ASN A 182 -23.67 -6.94 -28.17
N LEU A 183 -24.15 -6.58 -26.98
CA LEU A 183 -25.37 -7.15 -26.40
C LEU A 183 -26.66 -6.56 -26.99
N ILE A 184 -26.58 -5.37 -27.59
CA ILE A 184 -27.73 -4.68 -28.19
C ILE A 184 -27.81 -5.11 -29.65
N PRO A 185 -28.89 -5.80 -30.09
CA PRO A 185 -29.09 -6.11 -31.50
C PRO A 185 -29.19 -4.84 -32.34
N THR A 186 -28.66 -4.88 -33.56
CA THR A 186 -28.77 -3.75 -34.50
C THR A 186 -29.22 -4.27 -35.86
N ASP A 187 -30.05 -3.51 -36.58
CA ASP A 187 -30.55 -3.90 -37.89
C ASP A 187 -29.44 -4.13 -38.93
N THR A 188 -28.28 -3.50 -38.72
CA THR A 188 -27.09 -3.61 -39.59
C THR A 188 -26.09 -4.67 -39.12
N GLU A 189 -26.43 -5.54 -38.16
CA GLU A 189 -25.49 -6.52 -37.62
C GLU A 189 -25.13 -7.62 -38.62
N LYS A 190 -23.85 -8.01 -38.66
CA LYS A 190 -23.40 -9.10 -39.52
C LYS A 190 -23.81 -10.45 -38.91
N PRO A 191 -24.04 -11.49 -39.74
CA PRO A 191 -24.46 -12.81 -39.24
C PRO A 191 -23.54 -13.42 -38.17
N HIS A 192 -22.23 -13.20 -38.26
CA HIS A 192 -21.27 -13.68 -37.27
C HIS A 192 -21.34 -12.91 -35.94
N GLU A 193 -21.67 -11.62 -35.95
CA GLU A 193 -21.85 -10.83 -34.73
C GLU A 193 -23.07 -11.32 -33.94
N ARG A 194 -24.18 -11.61 -34.66
CA ARG A 194 -25.37 -12.25 -34.09
C ARG A 194 -25.05 -13.63 -33.51
N ARG A 195 -24.30 -14.46 -34.24
CA ARG A 195 -23.87 -15.78 -33.76
C ARG A 195 -23.00 -15.68 -32.51
N ASN A 196 -22.01 -14.79 -32.51
CA ASN A 196 -21.13 -14.54 -31.37
C ASN A 196 -21.96 -14.12 -30.13
N ARG A 197 -22.90 -13.18 -30.29
CA ARG A 197 -23.79 -12.75 -29.20
C ARG A 197 -24.61 -13.91 -28.65
N HIS A 198 -25.27 -14.68 -29.52
CA HIS A 198 -26.13 -15.79 -29.09
C HIS A 198 -25.34 -16.91 -28.41
N SER A 199 -24.22 -17.34 -29.00
CA SER A 199 -23.35 -18.38 -28.41
C SER A 199 -22.79 -17.93 -27.07
N TYR A 200 -22.35 -16.67 -26.96
CA TYR A 200 -21.85 -16.11 -25.71
C TYR A 200 -22.91 -16.09 -24.61
N LEU A 201 -24.11 -15.57 -24.90
CA LEU A 201 -25.21 -15.52 -23.93
C LEU A 201 -25.67 -16.93 -23.51
N ASN A 202 -25.74 -17.89 -24.44
CA ASN A 202 -26.10 -19.28 -24.12
C ASN A 202 -25.09 -19.94 -23.17
N VAL A 203 -23.79 -19.72 -23.38
CA VAL A 203 -22.75 -20.24 -22.47
C VAL A 203 -22.85 -19.59 -21.11
N LEU A 204 -23.07 -18.28 -21.03
CA LEU A 204 -23.24 -17.60 -19.75
C LEU A 204 -24.49 -18.09 -19.01
N SER A 205 -25.61 -18.25 -19.70
CA SER A 205 -26.85 -18.75 -19.09
C SER A 205 -26.70 -20.17 -18.58
N LEU A 206 -25.94 -21.04 -19.27
CA LEU A 206 -25.60 -22.39 -18.80
C LEU A 206 -24.93 -22.36 -17.42
N HIS A 207 -24.12 -21.34 -17.14
CA HIS A 207 -23.43 -21.13 -15.86
C HIS A 207 -24.21 -20.26 -14.86
N GLY A 208 -25.45 -19.88 -15.18
CA GLY A 208 -26.29 -19.02 -14.35
C GLY A 208 -25.83 -17.56 -14.28
N LEU A 209 -25.04 -17.10 -15.27
CA LEU A 209 -24.60 -15.71 -15.39
C LEU A 209 -25.59 -14.93 -16.26
N LEU A 210 -26.18 -13.88 -15.68
CA LEU A 210 -27.12 -13.00 -16.39
C LEU A 210 -26.55 -11.57 -16.53
N PRO A 211 -26.96 -10.81 -17.57
CA PRO A 211 -26.51 -9.43 -17.74
C PRO A 211 -26.97 -8.52 -16.59
N GLY A 212 -26.03 -7.83 -15.95
CA GLY A 212 -26.33 -6.79 -14.96
C GLY A 212 -26.79 -5.47 -15.59
N HIS A 213 -26.52 -5.26 -16.88
CA HIS A 213 -27.06 -4.17 -17.69
C HIS A 213 -27.00 -4.52 -19.19
N SER A 214 -27.84 -3.85 -19.98
CA SER A 214 -27.79 -3.86 -21.45
C SER A 214 -27.71 -2.44 -22.03
N LEU A 215 -27.20 -1.50 -21.22
CA LEU A 215 -27.07 -0.08 -21.58
C LEU A 215 -25.86 0.15 -22.50
N PRO A 216 -25.92 1.08 -23.47
CA PRO A 216 -24.78 1.41 -24.32
C PRO A 216 -23.59 1.92 -23.51
N THR A 217 -22.40 1.39 -23.78
CA THR A 217 -21.14 1.74 -23.10
C THR A 217 -20.16 2.42 -24.04
N ARG A 218 -20.29 2.22 -25.36
CA ARG A 218 -19.54 2.92 -26.40
C ARG A 218 -20.49 3.25 -27.54
N ASP A 219 -20.67 4.54 -27.82
CA ASP A 219 -21.65 5.03 -28.79
C ASP A 219 -23.04 4.42 -28.50
N ASN A 220 -23.58 3.63 -29.45
CA ASN A 220 -24.86 2.93 -29.29
C ASN A 220 -24.71 1.43 -28.97
N ALA A 221 -23.49 0.93 -28.76
CA ALA A 221 -23.20 -0.48 -28.49
C ALA A 221 -22.94 -0.74 -27.00
N CYS A 222 -23.31 -1.93 -26.53
CA CYS A 222 -22.98 -2.45 -25.21
C CYS A 222 -21.84 -3.48 -25.35
N LEU A 223 -20.60 -3.00 -25.17
CA LEU A 223 -19.37 -3.80 -25.36
C LEU A 223 -18.67 -4.13 -24.03
N ASP A 224 -18.82 -3.24 -23.05
CA ASP A 224 -18.28 -3.40 -21.71
C ASP A 224 -19.33 -4.09 -20.85
N HIS A 225 -19.09 -5.35 -20.48
CA HIS A 225 -20.08 -6.21 -19.85
C HIS A 225 -19.88 -6.28 -18.34
N VAL A 226 -20.98 -6.48 -17.62
CA VAL A 226 -21.02 -6.90 -16.21
C VAL A 226 -22.04 -8.04 -16.11
N MET A 227 -21.57 -9.28 -16.17
CA MET A 227 -22.41 -10.49 -16.05
C MET A 227 -22.32 -11.03 -14.62
N LEU A 228 -23.46 -11.44 -14.07
CA LEU A 228 -23.66 -11.67 -12.65
C LEU A 228 -24.27 -13.05 -12.40
N LYS A 229 -23.62 -13.84 -11.55
CA LYS A 229 -24.18 -15.00 -10.83
C LYS A 229 -24.13 -14.63 -9.36
N LEU A 230 -25.29 -14.55 -8.71
CA LEU A 230 -25.41 -14.14 -7.30
C LEU A 230 -26.15 -15.20 -6.50
N ASP A 231 -25.70 -15.45 -5.27
CA ASP A 231 -26.50 -16.22 -4.29
C ASP A 231 -27.80 -15.46 -4.00
N VAL A 232 -28.92 -16.19 -3.92
CA VAL A 232 -30.29 -15.67 -3.71
C VAL A 232 -30.40 -14.83 -2.42
N ASN A 233 -29.48 -15.04 -1.48
CA ASN A 233 -29.43 -14.33 -0.20
C ASN A 233 -28.68 -12.99 -0.24
N LEU A 234 -28.07 -12.60 -1.37
CA LEU A 234 -27.44 -11.29 -1.55
C LEU A 234 -28.45 -10.26 -2.09
N ASN A 235 -28.56 -9.13 -1.38
CA ASN A 235 -29.34 -7.94 -1.76
C ASN A 235 -29.02 -7.48 -3.21
N PRO A 236 -29.94 -6.75 -3.87
CA PRO A 236 -29.83 -6.41 -5.29
C PRO A 236 -28.50 -5.74 -5.64
N ALA A 237 -27.89 -6.21 -6.73
CA ALA A 237 -26.78 -5.50 -7.36
C ALA A 237 -27.31 -4.23 -8.04
N PHE A 238 -26.49 -3.18 -8.04
CA PHE A 238 -26.75 -1.96 -8.78
C PHE A 238 -25.60 -1.69 -9.77
N VAL A 239 -25.94 -1.43 -11.03
CA VAL A 239 -24.98 -1.13 -12.09
C VAL A 239 -25.22 0.26 -12.66
N ALA A 240 -24.27 1.16 -12.48
CA ALA A 240 -24.31 2.50 -13.06
C ALA A 240 -23.34 2.61 -14.24
N VAL A 241 -23.86 2.92 -15.42
CA VAL A 241 -23.05 3.33 -16.58
C VAL A 241 -22.91 4.85 -16.55
N ILE A 242 -21.72 5.32 -16.19
CA ILE A 242 -21.40 6.72 -15.94
C ILE A 242 -20.66 7.26 -17.16
N ASN A 243 -21.18 8.31 -17.79
CA ASN A 243 -20.51 9.00 -18.88
C ASN A 243 -19.30 9.78 -18.37
N ALA A 244 -18.19 9.06 -18.21
CA ALA A 244 -16.89 9.60 -17.86
C ALA A 244 -16.13 9.94 -19.14
N THR A 245 -15.71 11.18 -19.28
CA THR A 245 -14.97 11.68 -20.44
C THR A 245 -13.49 11.30 -20.40
N ILE A 246 -13.16 10.06 -20.00
CA ILE A 246 -11.78 9.55 -19.96
C ILE A 246 -11.42 9.00 -21.34
N THR A 247 -12.24 8.09 -21.85
CA THR A 247 -12.15 7.54 -23.21
C THR A 247 -13.50 7.70 -23.90
N ASP A 248 -13.66 7.09 -25.07
CA ASP A 248 -14.95 6.95 -25.75
C ASP A 248 -15.84 5.86 -25.13
N HIS A 249 -15.30 5.04 -24.22
CA HIS A 249 -16.07 4.13 -23.39
C HIS A 249 -16.53 4.84 -22.11
N ASP A 250 -17.78 4.61 -21.74
CA ASP A 250 -18.36 5.04 -20.47
C ASP A 250 -17.79 4.18 -19.32
N LEU A 251 -17.72 4.78 -18.15
CA LEU A 251 -17.26 4.14 -16.93
C LEU A 251 -18.38 3.30 -16.32
N ILE A 252 -18.10 2.12 -15.79
CA ILE A 252 -19.15 1.30 -15.15
C ILE A 252 -18.81 1.10 -13.67
N LEU A 253 -19.80 1.33 -12.82
CA LEU A 253 -19.75 1.00 -11.40
C LEU A 253 -20.74 -0.13 -11.11
N LEU A 254 -20.24 -1.22 -10.56
CA LEU A 254 -21.02 -2.27 -9.93
C LEU A 254 -20.98 -2.09 -8.42
N GLN A 255 -22.15 -2.09 -7.81
CA GLN A 255 -22.35 -1.99 -6.37
C GLN A 255 -23.08 -3.21 -5.85
N LEU A 256 -22.47 -3.87 -4.87
CA LEU A 256 -22.94 -5.10 -4.26
C LEU A 256 -23.28 -4.82 -2.80
N SER A 257 -24.54 -5.01 -2.46
CA SER A 257 -25.05 -4.83 -1.10
C SER A 257 -24.75 -6.06 -0.24
N ASN A 258 -24.44 -5.89 1.05
CA ASN A 258 -24.24 -6.97 2.03
C ASN A 258 -23.07 -7.94 1.80
N ILE A 259 -22.09 -7.62 0.95
CA ILE A 259 -20.82 -8.36 0.98
C ILE A 259 -20.10 -7.96 2.26
N SER A 260 -19.96 -8.89 3.21
CA SER A 260 -19.16 -8.73 4.43
C SER A 260 -17.71 -8.41 4.06
N THR A 261 -17.42 -7.14 3.87
CA THR A 261 -16.06 -6.66 3.77
C THR A 261 -15.44 -6.72 5.16
N PRO A 262 -14.21 -7.23 5.33
CA PRO A 262 -13.48 -6.95 6.56
C PRO A 262 -13.46 -5.43 6.76
N LYS A 263 -13.99 -4.96 7.89
CA LYS A 263 -13.99 -3.53 8.22
C LYS A 263 -12.57 -3.02 7.97
N PRO A 264 -12.37 -1.92 7.21
CA PRO A 264 -11.04 -1.37 7.01
C PRO A 264 -10.41 -1.21 8.39
N THR A 265 -9.27 -1.86 8.61
CA THR A 265 -8.49 -1.67 9.84
C THR A 265 -8.14 -0.19 9.88
N ARG A 266 -8.93 0.56 10.66
CA ARG A 266 -8.72 2.00 10.81
C ARG A 266 -7.29 2.15 11.31
N ARG A 267 -6.45 2.86 10.53
CA ARG A 267 -5.09 3.14 10.97
C ARG A 267 -5.19 3.85 12.31
N SER A 268 -4.73 3.16 13.34
CA SER A 268 -4.66 3.70 14.68
C SER A 268 -3.22 4.11 14.95
N ARG A 269 -3.06 5.22 15.68
CA ARG A 269 -1.77 5.61 16.23
C ARG A 269 -1.98 5.92 17.70
N ILE A 270 -1.07 5.43 18.53
CA ILE A 270 -1.00 5.85 19.92
C ILE A 270 -0.36 7.24 19.92
N ILE A 271 -1.05 8.21 20.52
CA ILE A 271 -0.52 9.54 20.78
C ILE A 271 -0.36 9.66 22.28
N ILE A 272 0.81 10.12 22.69
CA ILE A 272 1.18 10.34 24.09
C ILE A 272 0.98 11.84 24.37
N ASP A 273 0.25 12.16 25.44
CA ASP A 273 0.17 13.52 25.98
C ASP A 273 1.39 13.77 26.87
N TYR A 274 2.43 14.39 26.30
CA TYR A 274 3.72 14.57 26.98
C TYR A 274 3.62 15.44 28.23
N ASP A 275 2.78 16.47 28.21
CA ASP A 275 2.63 17.37 29.36
C ASP A 275 1.95 16.66 30.52
N LYS A 276 0.87 15.91 30.25
CA LYS A 276 0.21 15.12 31.31
C LYS A 276 1.10 14.00 31.83
N ALA A 277 1.78 13.27 30.95
CA ALA A 277 2.72 12.23 31.37
C ALA A 277 3.86 12.81 32.24
N PHE A 278 4.39 13.98 31.89
CA PHE A 278 5.40 14.64 32.71
C PHE A 278 4.82 15.10 34.06
N GLN A 279 3.62 15.67 34.09
CA GLN A 279 2.95 16.05 35.33
C GLN A 279 2.72 14.84 36.25
N THR A 280 2.25 13.72 35.70
CA THR A 280 2.09 12.46 36.44
C THR A 280 3.42 11.97 37.04
N LEU A 281 4.53 12.08 36.30
CA LEU A 281 5.86 11.73 36.83
C LEU A 281 6.26 12.65 37.98
N LYS A 282 6.05 13.95 37.84
CA LYS A 282 6.40 14.94 38.86
C LYS A 282 5.58 14.77 40.14
N SER A 283 4.32 14.33 40.03
CA SER A 283 3.45 14.06 41.17
C SER A 283 3.62 12.67 41.77
N SER A 284 4.38 11.78 41.12
CA SER A 284 4.60 10.42 41.62
C SER A 284 5.55 10.45 42.82
N ASP A 285 5.24 9.65 43.84
CA ASP A 285 6.16 9.47 44.96
C ASP A 285 7.43 8.76 44.47
N ILE A 286 8.58 9.44 44.47
CA ILE A 286 9.88 8.88 44.06
C ILE A 286 10.71 8.37 45.24
N THR A 287 10.16 8.35 46.45
CA THR A 287 10.89 7.94 47.66
C THR A 287 11.36 6.49 47.54
N PHE A 288 10.57 5.63 46.88
CA PHE A 288 10.95 4.25 46.58
C PHE A 288 12.19 4.15 45.69
N LEU A 289 12.44 5.10 44.78
CA LEU A 289 13.64 5.10 43.93
C LEU A 289 14.90 5.38 44.76
N LYS A 290 14.81 6.27 45.76
CA LYS A 290 15.96 6.65 46.62
C LYS A 290 16.36 5.56 47.62
N LEU A 291 15.49 4.59 47.90
CA LEU A 291 15.78 3.46 48.79
C LEU A 291 16.65 2.37 48.14
N HIS A 292 16.79 2.40 46.81
CA HIS A 292 17.57 1.40 46.09
C HIS A 292 19.05 1.80 46.01
N ASN A 293 19.90 1.08 46.76
CA ASN A 293 21.35 1.14 46.64
C ASN A 293 21.90 0.22 45.52
N ASN A 294 21.03 -0.50 44.81
CA ASN A 294 21.39 -1.41 43.73
C ASN A 294 20.98 -0.80 42.37
N PRO A 295 21.93 -0.59 41.42
CA PRO A 295 21.64 -0.09 40.08
C PRO A 295 20.57 -0.86 39.31
N GLU A 296 20.53 -2.19 39.46
CA GLU A 296 19.60 -3.07 38.76
C GLU A 296 18.16 -2.74 39.13
N ASN A 297 17.87 -2.70 40.43
CA ASN A 297 16.53 -2.43 40.93
C ASN A 297 16.13 -0.99 40.63
N PHE A 298 17.05 -0.03 40.82
CA PHE A 298 16.80 1.38 40.51
C PHE A 298 16.40 1.56 39.04
N ALA A 299 17.16 0.97 38.10
CA ALA A 299 16.88 1.09 36.68
C ALA A 299 15.52 0.48 36.31
N ASN A 300 15.21 -0.73 36.81
CA ASN A 300 13.93 -1.40 36.54
C ASN A 300 12.74 -0.61 37.09
N SER A 301 12.87 -0.07 38.31
CA SER A 301 11.87 0.79 38.93
C SER A 301 11.66 2.10 38.17
N LEU A 302 12.75 2.75 37.73
CA LEU A 302 12.69 4.00 36.96
C LEU A 302 12.02 3.77 35.59
N ILE A 303 12.42 2.72 34.87
CA ILE A 303 11.82 2.36 33.57
C ILE A 303 10.33 2.09 33.75
N SER A 304 9.94 1.31 34.76
CA SER A 304 8.54 0.97 35.02
C SER A 304 7.70 2.22 35.34
N LEU A 305 8.25 3.17 36.11
CA LEU A 305 7.59 4.43 36.43
C LEU A 305 7.37 5.31 35.18
N ILE A 306 8.38 5.39 34.32
CA ILE A 306 8.26 6.15 33.07
C ILE A 306 7.25 5.49 32.13
N GLN A 307 7.29 4.17 31.99
CA GLN A 307 6.35 3.41 31.17
C GLN A 307 4.91 3.55 31.65
N SER A 308 4.66 3.44 32.96
CA SER A 308 3.31 3.54 33.52
C SER A 308 2.72 4.93 33.30
N SER A 309 3.53 5.98 33.47
CA SER A 309 3.10 7.36 33.19
C SER A 309 2.77 7.57 31.70
N ILE A 310 3.62 7.09 30.80
CA ILE A 310 3.37 7.17 29.35
C ILE A 310 2.07 6.42 29.01
N GLN A 311 1.88 5.21 29.54
CA GLN A 311 0.73 4.36 29.24
C GLN A 311 -0.58 4.99 29.76
N ALA A 312 -0.59 5.51 30.98
CA ALA A 312 -1.75 6.18 31.57
C ALA A 312 -2.18 7.43 30.78
N ASN A 313 -1.22 8.09 30.12
CA ASN A 313 -1.44 9.33 29.37
C ASN A 313 -1.35 9.14 27.85
N SER A 314 -1.51 7.90 27.39
CA SER A 314 -1.57 7.54 25.97
C SER A 314 -3.00 7.32 25.51
N LYS A 315 -3.33 7.84 24.33
CA LYS A 315 -4.64 7.63 23.69
C LYS A 315 -4.49 6.98 22.33
N LEU A 316 -5.30 5.96 22.08
CA LEU A 316 -5.44 5.38 20.76
C LEU A 316 -6.34 6.29 19.92
N ILE A 317 -5.77 6.94 18.91
CA ILE A 317 -6.55 7.76 17.98
C ILE A 317 -6.71 7.00 16.66
N HIS A 318 -7.96 6.91 16.22
CA HIS A 318 -8.30 6.39 14.91
C HIS A 318 -8.35 7.53 13.90
N PHE A 319 -7.62 7.39 12.79
CA PHE A 319 -7.70 8.33 11.69
C PHE A 319 -8.56 7.74 10.58
N THR A 320 -9.50 8.53 10.08
CA THR A 320 -10.15 8.26 8.80
C THR A 320 -9.22 8.76 7.69
N SER A 321 -9.10 8.04 6.57
CA SER A 321 -8.37 8.56 5.39
C SER A 321 -9.16 9.64 4.64
N ASN A 322 -10.15 10.28 5.30
CA ASN A 322 -11.17 11.10 4.66
C ASN A 322 -10.65 12.45 4.15
N ASN A 323 -9.44 12.86 4.52
CA ASN A 323 -8.83 14.03 3.91
C ASN A 323 -8.10 13.62 2.62
N ARG A 324 -8.93 13.37 1.59
CA ARG A 324 -8.49 13.18 0.22
C ARG A 324 -7.89 14.49 -0.28
N ILE A 325 -6.59 14.66 -0.07
CA ILE A 325 -5.83 15.63 -0.83
C ILE A 325 -5.78 15.05 -2.26
N LEU A 326 -6.71 15.54 -3.11
CA LEU A 326 -6.48 15.64 -4.56
C LEU A 326 -5.01 15.96 -4.75
N LYS A 327 -4.28 15.20 -5.59
CA LYS A 327 -2.83 15.41 -5.79
C LYS A 327 -2.55 16.91 -5.70
N PRO A 328 -1.65 17.40 -4.82
CA PRO A 328 -1.72 18.80 -4.36
C PRO A 328 -1.61 19.87 -5.46
N TRP A 329 -1.27 19.48 -6.69
CA TRP A 329 -1.24 20.30 -7.88
C TRP A 329 -2.59 20.51 -8.58
N ILE A 330 -3.65 19.77 -8.23
CA ILE A 330 -4.99 19.96 -8.79
C ILE A 330 -5.65 21.15 -8.10
N THR A 331 -5.66 22.30 -8.76
CA THR A 331 -6.28 23.52 -8.25
C THR A 331 -7.77 23.59 -8.60
N PHE A 332 -8.53 24.45 -7.91
CA PHE A 332 -9.92 24.71 -8.26
C PHE A 332 -10.09 25.18 -9.72
N GLY A 333 -9.16 26.02 -10.21
CA GLY A 333 -9.13 26.43 -11.62
C GLY A 333 -8.94 25.26 -12.59
N ALA A 334 -8.09 24.29 -12.24
CA ALA A 334 -7.94 23.07 -13.04
C ALA A 334 -9.23 22.24 -13.06
N LEU A 335 -9.91 22.10 -11.91
CA LEU A 335 -11.20 21.40 -11.84
C LEU A 335 -12.28 22.08 -12.69
N LYS A 336 -12.37 23.41 -12.65
CA LYS A 336 -13.29 24.19 -13.49
C LYS A 336 -12.99 23.99 -14.98
N CYS A 337 -11.70 24.01 -15.36
CA CYS A 337 -11.26 23.76 -16.72
C CYS A 337 -11.66 22.35 -17.20
N ILE A 338 -11.48 21.33 -16.37
CA ILE A 338 -11.87 19.95 -16.68
C ILE A 338 -13.39 19.83 -16.84
N ARG A 339 -14.18 20.44 -15.95
CA ARG A 339 -15.65 20.45 -16.06
C ARG A 339 -16.13 21.08 -17.36
N LEU A 340 -15.56 22.23 -17.75
CA LEU A 340 -15.89 22.90 -19.01
C LEU A 340 -15.53 22.02 -20.24
N ARG A 341 -14.36 21.38 -20.21
CA ARG A 341 -13.93 20.45 -21.27
C ARG A 341 -14.92 19.31 -21.42
N ASN A 342 -15.33 18.71 -20.31
CA ASN A 342 -16.25 17.57 -20.29
C ASN A 342 -17.64 17.98 -20.79
N ASN A 343 -18.14 19.16 -20.41
CA ASN A 343 -19.40 19.71 -20.91
C ASN A 343 -19.37 19.92 -22.44
N MET A 344 -18.30 20.52 -22.97
CA MET A 344 -18.12 20.69 -24.41
C MET A 344 -18.08 19.35 -25.16
N GLN A 345 -17.44 18.32 -24.58
CA GLN A 345 -17.43 16.98 -25.17
C GLN A 345 -18.84 16.37 -25.21
N GLN A 346 -19.64 16.54 -24.15
CA GLN A 346 -21.02 16.07 -24.13
C GLN A 346 -21.88 16.77 -25.18
N LYS A 347 -21.73 18.09 -25.35
CA LYS A 347 -22.40 18.83 -26.43
C LYS A 347 -22.00 18.29 -27.80
N LEU A 348 -20.72 17.99 -28.02
CA LEU A 348 -20.23 17.43 -29.27
C LEU A 348 -20.72 15.99 -29.52
N LYS A 349 -20.92 15.18 -28.48
CA LYS A 349 -21.56 13.85 -28.60
C LYS A 349 -23.02 13.97 -29.05
N LYS A 350 -23.74 15.01 -28.60
CA LYS A 350 -25.14 15.27 -28.99
C LYS A 350 -25.28 15.84 -30.40
N ASP A 351 -24.28 16.60 -30.85
CA ASP A 351 -24.25 17.21 -32.18
C ASP A 351 -22.89 16.98 -32.86
N PRO A 352 -22.64 15.76 -33.40
CA PRO A 352 -21.35 15.38 -33.97
C PRO A 352 -20.96 16.15 -35.25
N HIS A 353 -21.96 16.66 -35.96
CA HIS A 353 -21.79 17.36 -37.25
C HIS A 353 -21.44 18.84 -37.07
N ASN A 354 -21.46 19.36 -35.84
CA ASN A 354 -21.10 20.73 -35.53
C ASN A 354 -19.58 20.97 -35.62
N ILE A 355 -19.15 21.44 -36.79
CA ILE A 355 -17.73 21.70 -37.10
C ILE A 355 -17.13 22.73 -36.13
N ILE A 356 -17.87 23.81 -35.84
CA ILE A 356 -17.41 24.90 -34.96
C ILE A 356 -17.20 24.38 -33.54
N LEU A 357 -18.15 23.62 -33.00
CA LEU A 357 -18.05 23.01 -31.68
C LEU A 357 -16.90 22.00 -31.63
N LYS A 358 -16.70 21.20 -32.70
CA LYS A 358 -15.60 20.24 -32.81
C LYS A 358 -14.23 20.92 -32.76
N ILE A 359 -14.05 22.02 -33.50
CA ILE A 359 -12.81 22.81 -33.50
C ILE A 359 -12.59 23.45 -32.12
N THR A 360 -13.63 24.08 -31.56
CA THR A 360 -13.59 24.75 -30.26
C THR A 360 -13.23 23.77 -29.14
N TYR A 361 -13.90 22.60 -29.12
CA TYR A 361 -13.61 21.53 -28.18
C TYR A 361 -12.16 21.04 -28.30
N LYS A 362 -11.65 20.79 -29.52
CA LYS A 362 -10.26 20.36 -29.72
C LYS A 362 -9.26 21.37 -29.15
N ARG A 363 -9.45 22.67 -29.44
CA ARG A 363 -8.61 23.75 -28.91
C ARG A 363 -8.65 23.80 -27.38
N PHE A 364 -9.85 23.76 -26.80
CA PHE A 364 -10.05 23.83 -25.36
C PHE A 364 -9.52 22.59 -24.63
N ARG A 365 -9.70 21.39 -25.20
CA ARG A 365 -9.11 20.15 -24.70
C ARG A 365 -7.59 20.25 -24.63
N ASN A 366 -6.94 20.70 -25.70
CA ASN A 366 -5.49 20.86 -25.75
C ASN A 366 -5.00 21.89 -24.71
N PHE A 367 -5.71 23.02 -24.58
CA PHE A 367 -5.45 24.00 -23.52
C PHE A 367 -5.55 23.37 -22.12
N CYS A 368 -6.63 22.62 -21.84
CA CYS A 368 -6.85 21.97 -20.55
C CYS A 368 -5.74 20.95 -20.24
N THR A 369 -5.36 20.11 -21.21
CA THR A 369 -4.25 19.15 -21.06
C THR A 369 -2.91 19.86 -20.78
N ASN A 370 -2.62 20.94 -21.51
CA ASN A 370 -1.40 21.73 -21.30
C ASN A 370 -1.38 22.40 -19.93
N LEU A 371 -2.52 22.91 -19.46
CA LEU A 371 -2.66 23.51 -18.13
C LEU A 371 -2.37 22.48 -17.03
N ILE A 372 -2.97 21.27 -17.12
CA ILE A 372 -2.75 20.17 -16.18
C ILE A 372 -1.27 19.78 -16.13
N ASN A 373 -0.65 19.59 -17.30
CA ASN A 373 0.77 19.24 -17.42
C ASN A 373 1.69 20.32 -16.83
N ARG A 374 1.35 21.60 -17.02
CA ARG A 374 2.09 22.73 -16.44
C ARG A 374 1.98 22.75 -14.91
N LEU A 375 0.78 22.58 -14.35
CA LEU A 375 0.56 22.55 -12.90
C LEU A 375 1.30 21.37 -12.24
N LYS A 376 1.25 20.19 -12.85
CA LYS A 376 1.97 19.00 -12.39
C LYS A 376 3.49 19.21 -12.39
N ARG A 377 4.04 19.74 -13.49
CA ARG A 377 5.48 20.05 -13.61
C ARG A 377 5.94 21.07 -12.57
N ARG A 378 5.19 22.18 -12.42
CA ARG A 378 5.49 23.22 -11.43
C ARG A 378 5.53 22.65 -10.02
N TYR A 379 4.50 21.89 -9.64
CA TYR A 379 4.46 21.27 -8.32
C TYR A 379 5.64 20.33 -8.05
N HIS A 380 5.99 19.48 -9.02
CA HIS A 380 7.15 18.58 -8.86
C HIS A 380 8.47 19.35 -8.76
N SER A 381 8.65 20.39 -9.58
CA SER A 381 9.83 21.28 -9.53
C SER A 381 9.94 21.97 -8.17
N ASP A 382 8.86 22.57 -7.67
CA ASP A 382 8.82 23.24 -6.37
C ASP A 382 9.19 22.27 -5.23
N LEU A 383 8.78 21.01 -5.35
CA LEU A 383 9.02 20.02 -4.32
C LEU A 383 10.46 19.51 -4.31
N ILE A 384 11.06 19.35 -5.49
CA ILE A 384 12.48 19.04 -5.65
C ILE A 384 13.31 20.19 -5.06
N ASN A 385 13.03 21.43 -5.45
CA ASN A 385 13.72 22.63 -4.97
C ASN A 385 13.69 22.75 -3.44
N LYS A 386 12.56 22.44 -2.80
CA LYS A 386 12.40 22.43 -1.33
C LYS A 386 13.15 21.29 -0.60
N SER A 387 13.72 20.34 -1.34
CA SER A 387 14.35 19.13 -0.78
C SER A 387 15.85 19.02 -1.08
N VAL A 388 16.42 19.91 -1.89
CA VAL A 388 17.83 19.88 -2.33
C VAL A 388 18.81 19.81 -1.15
N ASN A 389 18.56 20.58 -0.09
CA ASN A 389 19.47 20.67 1.07
C ASN A 389 19.38 19.46 2.03
N ASN A 390 18.53 18.46 1.75
CA ASN A 390 18.38 17.28 2.60
C ASN A 390 18.34 16.02 1.74
N PRO A 391 19.46 15.28 1.60
CA PRO A 391 19.55 14.11 0.71
C PRO A 391 18.47 13.05 0.96
N ARG A 392 18.11 12.80 2.23
CA ARG A 392 17.05 11.85 2.59
C ARG A 392 15.69 12.34 2.08
N LYS A 393 15.37 13.62 2.27
CA LYS A 393 14.12 14.23 1.79
C LYS A 393 14.08 14.35 0.27
N PHE A 394 15.21 14.60 -0.36
CA PHE A 394 15.38 14.62 -1.82
C PHE A 394 15.06 13.26 -2.42
N TRP A 395 15.72 12.19 -1.95
CA TRP A 395 15.46 10.84 -2.46
C TRP A 395 14.04 10.36 -2.15
N THR A 396 13.49 10.72 -0.99
CA THR A 396 12.08 10.47 -0.67
C THR A 396 11.15 11.17 -1.67
N THR A 397 11.49 12.40 -2.05
CA THR A 397 10.75 13.20 -3.04
C THR A 397 10.84 12.58 -4.43
N VAL A 398 12.05 12.27 -4.89
CA VAL A 398 12.30 11.65 -6.20
C VAL A 398 11.55 10.33 -6.31
N ASN A 399 11.73 9.43 -5.34
CA ASN A 399 11.04 8.14 -5.30
C ASN A 399 9.51 8.31 -5.36
N ARG A 400 8.97 9.34 -4.71
CA ARG A 400 7.53 9.64 -4.80
C ARG A 400 7.11 10.14 -6.18
N ILE A 401 7.92 10.97 -6.85
CA ILE A 401 7.63 11.51 -8.19
C ILE A 401 7.68 10.41 -9.24
N VAL A 402 8.74 9.60 -9.22
CA VAL A 402 8.89 8.46 -10.15
C VAL A 402 8.02 7.27 -9.76
N GLN A 403 7.26 7.39 -8.65
CA GLN A 403 6.38 6.35 -8.13
C GLN A 403 7.14 5.04 -7.87
N TYR A 404 8.42 5.16 -7.51
CA TYR A 404 9.26 4.05 -7.11
C TYR A 404 8.98 3.70 -5.66
N LYS A 405 8.52 2.48 -5.45
CA LYS A 405 8.51 1.85 -4.13
C LYS A 405 9.64 0.82 -4.12
N PRO A 406 10.65 0.96 -3.25
CA PRO A 406 11.60 -0.12 -3.08
C PRO A 406 10.83 -1.38 -2.68
N PRO A 407 11.23 -2.56 -3.18
CA PRO A 407 10.61 -3.81 -2.77
C PRO A 407 10.67 -3.90 -1.24
N LYS A 408 9.55 -4.24 -0.60
CA LYS A 408 9.55 -4.49 0.83
C LYS A 408 10.53 -5.63 1.09
N THR A 409 11.57 -5.38 1.88
CA THR A 409 12.47 -6.42 2.39
C THR A 409 11.69 -7.23 3.42
N ASN A 410 10.93 -8.20 2.95
CA ASN A 410 10.32 -9.19 3.82
C ASN A 410 11.43 -10.17 4.22
N ASN A 411 11.89 -10.08 5.48
CA ASN A 411 12.87 -10.99 6.07
C ASN A 411 12.26 -12.38 6.38
N VAL A 412 11.25 -12.79 5.60
CA VAL A 412 10.50 -14.04 5.79
C VAL A 412 11.40 -15.26 5.59
N ALA A 413 12.40 -15.16 4.70
CA ALA A 413 13.40 -16.20 4.51
C ALA A 413 14.19 -16.50 5.80
N LEU A 414 14.64 -15.45 6.51
CA LEU A 414 15.27 -15.58 7.83
C LEU A 414 14.33 -16.16 8.88
N LEU A 415 13.05 -15.78 8.87
CA LEU A 415 12.06 -16.30 9.82
C LEU A 415 11.78 -17.81 9.62
N ASN A 416 12.03 -18.33 8.42
CA ASN A 416 11.81 -19.72 8.05
C ASN A 416 13.12 -20.54 7.97
N SER A 417 14.26 -20.01 8.46
CA SER A 417 15.54 -20.74 8.44
C SER A 417 15.55 -21.97 9.37
N LYS A 418 14.61 -22.06 10.32
CA LYS A 418 14.37 -23.18 11.22
C LYS A 418 12.87 -23.55 11.24
N PRO A 419 12.50 -24.76 11.68
CA PRO A 419 11.09 -25.23 11.68
C PRO A 419 10.13 -24.35 12.49
N GLN A 420 10.64 -23.69 13.53
CA GLN A 420 9.87 -22.76 14.35
C GLN A 420 10.43 -21.35 14.24
N LYS A 421 9.55 -20.35 14.12
CA LYS A 421 9.95 -18.92 14.00
C LYS A 421 10.82 -18.46 15.17
N ILE A 422 10.52 -18.91 16.39
CA ILE A 422 11.30 -18.55 17.59
C ILE A 422 12.73 -19.10 17.51
N ALA A 423 12.90 -20.32 16.99
CA ALA A 423 14.19 -20.94 16.80
C ALA A 423 15.01 -20.21 15.72
N SER A 424 14.36 -19.74 14.66
CA SER A 424 14.99 -18.89 13.64
C SER A 424 15.48 -17.57 14.25
N VAL A 425 14.67 -16.91 15.08
CA VAL A 425 15.07 -15.65 15.75
C VAL A 425 16.24 -15.88 16.71
N ASN A 426 16.19 -16.93 17.52
CA ASN A 426 17.27 -17.27 18.46
C ASN A 426 18.57 -17.60 17.72
N TYR A 427 18.50 -18.32 16.61
CA TYR A 427 19.66 -18.61 15.76
C TYR A 427 20.34 -17.31 15.29
N VAL A 428 19.55 -16.35 14.79
CA VAL A 428 20.06 -15.05 14.33
C VAL A 428 20.67 -14.25 15.49
N ASN A 429 20.02 -14.25 16.65
CA ASN A 429 20.53 -13.56 17.84
C ASN A 429 21.86 -14.15 18.30
N ASN A 430 21.95 -15.49 18.40
CA ASN A 430 23.17 -16.18 18.81
C ASN A 430 24.33 -15.91 17.85
N TYR A 431 24.05 -15.86 16.55
CA TYR A 431 25.06 -15.47 15.56
C TYR A 431 25.61 -14.07 15.85
N PHE A 432 24.74 -13.05 15.95
CA PHE A 432 25.21 -11.66 16.15
C PHE A 432 25.82 -11.39 17.53
N VAL A 433 25.50 -12.18 18.56
CA VAL A 433 26.16 -12.11 19.88
C VAL A 433 27.54 -12.77 19.84
N SER A 434 27.67 -13.92 19.17
CA SER A 434 28.92 -14.70 19.15
C SER A 434 30.01 -14.15 18.22
N VAL A 435 29.65 -13.36 17.19
CA VAL A 435 30.63 -12.78 16.24
C VAL A 435 31.77 -12.05 16.95
N GLY A 436 31.48 -11.27 18.00
CA GLY A 436 32.51 -10.52 18.73
C GLY A 436 33.48 -11.42 19.49
N ALA A 437 32.96 -12.39 20.24
CA ALA A 437 33.76 -13.37 20.98
C ALA A 437 34.62 -14.22 20.03
N ASN A 438 34.01 -14.73 18.97
CA ASN A 438 34.72 -15.53 17.96
C ASN A 438 35.85 -14.73 17.29
N LEU A 439 35.64 -13.45 16.98
CA LEU A 439 36.68 -12.59 16.39
C LEU A 439 37.81 -12.33 17.39
N ALA A 440 37.49 -12.06 18.66
CA ALA A 440 38.47 -11.87 19.72
C ALA A 440 39.33 -13.13 19.91
N ASP A 441 38.71 -14.31 19.94
CA ASP A 441 39.42 -15.59 20.07
C ASP A 441 40.37 -15.84 18.89
N VAL A 442 39.96 -15.48 17.67
CA VAL A 442 40.82 -15.58 16.47
C VAL A 442 42.03 -14.64 16.59
N LEU A 443 41.81 -13.38 17.00
CA LEU A 443 42.89 -12.41 17.16
C LEU A 443 43.89 -12.83 18.25
N ILE A 444 43.40 -13.34 19.38
CA ILE A 444 44.25 -13.85 20.47
C ILE A 444 45.10 -15.03 19.97
N LYS A 445 44.49 -16.00 19.27
CA LYS A 445 45.22 -17.16 18.72
C LYS A 445 46.25 -16.77 17.65
N GLN A 446 45.98 -15.73 16.86
CA GLN A 446 46.94 -15.22 15.86
C GLN A 446 48.10 -14.45 16.50
N SER A 447 47.86 -13.73 17.59
CA SER A 447 48.91 -13.01 18.34
C SER A 447 49.92 -13.97 19.00
N SER A 448 49.49 -15.16 19.40
CA SER A 448 50.36 -16.22 19.94
C SER A 448 51.22 -16.95 18.90
N LEU A 449 50.97 -16.76 17.60
CA LEU A 449 51.68 -17.46 16.51
C LEU A 449 52.73 -16.58 15.81
N CYS A 450 52.77 -15.28 16.11
CA CYS A 450 53.79 -14.38 15.58
C CYS A 450 55.02 -14.41 16.49
N GLY A 451 55.96 -15.32 16.20
CA GLY A 451 57.27 -15.42 16.85
C GLY A 451 58.23 -14.26 16.54
N HIS A 452 57.77 -13.01 16.62
CA HIS A 452 58.69 -11.89 16.73
C HIS A 452 59.11 -11.77 18.20
N GLY A 453 60.42 -11.88 18.42
CA GLY A 453 61.06 -11.95 19.73
C GLY A 453 60.45 -10.97 20.72
N SER A 454 60.29 -11.46 21.95
CA SER A 454 59.88 -10.72 23.13
C SER A 454 60.37 -9.28 23.09
N VAL A 455 59.52 -8.37 22.56
CA VAL A 455 59.54 -7.01 23.05
C VAL A 455 58.98 -7.18 24.44
N THR A 456 59.91 -7.36 25.38
CA THR A 456 59.67 -7.00 26.77
C THR A 456 59.31 -5.52 26.71
N ILE A 457 58.02 -5.23 26.53
CA ILE A 457 57.44 -4.03 27.07
C ILE A 457 57.74 -4.19 28.54
N SER A 458 58.84 -3.55 28.96
CA SER A 458 59.27 -3.62 30.33
C SER A 458 58.06 -3.22 31.15
N SER A 459 57.77 -4.05 32.13
CA SER A 459 56.62 -3.97 33.04
C SER A 459 56.71 -2.73 33.95
N TYR A 460 57.15 -1.59 33.42
CA TYR A 460 56.94 -0.29 34.01
C TYR A 460 55.45 0.01 33.88
N TYR A 461 54.75 -0.38 34.94
CA TYR A 461 53.43 0.13 35.28
C TYR A 461 52.34 -0.19 34.24
N THR A 462 52.01 -1.47 34.03
CA THR A 462 50.57 -1.76 33.93
C THR A 462 50.00 -1.40 35.30
N LEU A 463 49.62 -0.14 35.47
CA LEU A 463 48.78 0.33 36.57
C LEU A 463 47.48 -0.45 36.45
N SER A 464 47.47 -1.65 37.01
CA SER A 464 46.27 -2.34 37.46
C SER A 464 45.55 -1.31 38.31
N SER A 465 44.45 -0.77 37.79
CA SER A 465 43.68 0.37 38.34
C SER A 465 44.02 1.80 37.86
N SER A 466 44.53 1.99 36.63
CA SER A 466 44.64 3.35 36.03
C SER A 466 43.32 3.93 35.50
N PHE A 467 42.28 3.11 35.33
CA PHE A 467 40.99 3.57 34.85
C PHE A 467 40.15 4.09 36.02
N VAL A 468 40.05 5.41 36.15
CA VAL A 468 39.19 6.08 37.14
C VAL A 468 37.96 6.63 36.41
N LEU A 469 36.77 6.20 36.84
CA LEU A 469 35.51 6.83 36.47
C LEU A 469 35.18 7.85 37.56
N LEU A 470 35.18 9.13 37.20
CA LEU A 470 34.69 10.18 38.08
C LEU A 470 33.16 10.21 38.04
N GLU A 471 32.55 10.65 39.13
CA GLU A 471 31.11 10.91 39.16
C GLU A 471 30.76 11.98 38.11
N THR A 472 29.64 11.76 37.42
CA THR A 472 29.04 12.71 36.48
C THR A 472 28.11 13.66 37.23
N ASP A 473 27.76 14.78 36.58
CA ASP A 473 26.81 15.76 37.10
C ASP A 473 25.59 15.95 36.19
N VAL A 474 24.59 16.64 36.73
CA VAL A 474 23.30 16.90 36.06
C VAL A 474 23.49 17.70 34.77
N GLY A 475 24.48 18.61 34.71
CA GLY A 475 24.78 19.43 33.53
C GLY A 475 25.40 18.62 32.39
N GLU A 476 26.32 17.71 32.70
CA GLU A 476 26.88 16.76 31.73
C GLU A 476 25.76 15.87 31.16
N VAL A 477 24.97 15.23 32.04
CA VAL A 477 23.86 14.35 31.63
C VAL A 477 22.82 15.11 30.81
N HIS A 478 22.48 16.35 31.19
CA HIS A 478 21.57 17.19 30.43
C HIS A 478 22.10 17.45 29.01
N SER A 479 23.37 17.81 28.88
CA SER A 479 24.02 18.10 27.60
C SER A 479 24.02 16.87 26.69
N VAL A 480 24.36 15.71 27.25
CA VAL A 480 24.30 14.42 26.54
C VAL A 480 22.87 14.12 26.09
N LEU A 481 21.88 14.21 26.98
CA LEU A 481 20.47 13.95 26.66
C LEU A 481 19.96 14.86 25.54
N MET A 482 20.31 16.16 25.60
CA MET A 482 19.89 17.14 24.59
C MET A 482 20.57 16.92 23.23
N SER A 483 21.75 16.32 23.18
CA SER A 483 22.44 16.00 21.92
C SER A 483 21.77 14.87 21.11
N LEU A 484 20.95 14.02 21.73
CA LEU A 484 20.35 12.84 21.08
C LEU A 484 19.30 13.22 20.01
N ASP A 485 19.14 12.47 18.92
CA ASP A 485 18.08 12.75 17.93
C ASP A 485 16.70 12.38 18.53
N SER A 486 15.81 13.37 18.68
CA SER A 486 14.46 13.18 19.21
C SER A 486 13.61 12.22 18.36
N ARG A 487 13.99 11.96 17.10
CA ARG A 487 13.29 11.06 16.17
C ARG A 487 13.81 9.62 16.21
N SER A 488 14.77 9.33 17.09
CA SER A 488 15.27 7.97 17.28
C SER A 488 14.13 7.04 17.70
N ALA A 489 14.13 5.82 17.17
CA ALA A 489 13.15 4.82 17.56
C ALA A 489 13.34 4.49 19.06
N PRO A 490 12.23 4.25 19.80
CA PRO A 490 12.35 3.76 21.18
C PRO A 490 12.98 2.37 21.17
N GLY A 491 13.72 2.05 22.23
CA GLY A 491 14.27 0.70 22.42
C GLY A 491 13.22 -0.28 22.96
N TRP A 492 13.70 -1.35 23.58
CA TRP A 492 12.83 -2.44 24.10
C TRP A 492 11.85 -1.97 25.19
N ASP A 493 12.13 -0.84 25.84
CA ASP A 493 11.28 -0.25 26.88
C ASP A 493 10.15 0.63 26.31
N GLY A 494 10.13 0.90 25.01
CA GLY A 494 9.12 1.78 24.41
C GLY A 494 9.25 3.26 24.79
N ILE A 495 10.32 3.68 25.48
CA ILE A 495 10.53 5.06 25.92
C ILE A 495 11.25 5.84 24.82
N GLY A 496 10.57 6.84 24.26
CA GLY A 496 11.12 7.68 23.19
C GLY A 496 12.06 8.77 23.72
N THR A 497 13.16 9.01 23.02
CA THR A 497 14.10 10.13 23.31
C THR A 497 13.42 11.49 23.39
N ALA A 498 12.39 11.72 22.54
CA ALA A 498 11.59 12.94 22.58
C ALA A 498 10.90 13.15 23.94
N PHE A 499 10.37 12.09 24.54
CA PHE A 499 9.73 12.15 25.85
C PHE A 499 10.75 12.40 26.95
N LEU A 500 11.91 11.71 26.92
CA LEU A 500 12.98 11.94 27.90
C LEU A 500 13.44 13.40 27.91
N LYS A 501 13.60 14.00 26.72
CA LYS A 501 13.93 15.42 26.57
C LYS A 501 12.83 16.35 27.09
N HIS A 502 11.56 15.99 26.86
CA HIS A 502 10.42 16.76 27.36
C HIS A 502 10.37 16.74 28.89
N ALA A 503 10.62 15.57 29.48
CA ALA A 503 10.64 15.33 30.92
C ALA A 503 12.04 15.51 31.53
N LYS A 504 12.91 16.34 30.95
CA LYS A 504 14.33 16.47 31.35
C LYS A 504 14.51 16.84 32.83
N ASP A 505 13.63 17.68 33.36
CA ASP A 505 13.72 18.17 34.75
C ASP A 505 13.50 17.03 35.76
N PHE A 506 12.88 15.94 35.34
CA PHE A 506 12.73 14.70 36.13
C PHE A 506 13.77 13.66 35.74
N THR A 507 13.96 13.43 34.44
CA THR A 507 14.78 12.32 33.94
C THR A 507 16.28 12.54 34.12
N VAL A 508 16.78 13.77 33.94
CA VAL A 508 18.22 14.07 34.06
C VAL A 508 18.74 13.78 35.48
N PRO A 509 18.10 14.26 36.58
CA PRO A 509 18.55 13.91 37.92
C PRO A 509 18.55 12.40 38.19
N CYS A 510 17.51 11.67 37.73
CA CYS A 510 17.43 10.22 37.92
C CYS A 510 18.52 9.46 37.14
N ILE A 511 18.82 9.88 35.91
CA ILE A 511 19.86 9.29 35.08
C ILE A 511 21.25 9.58 35.68
N CYS A 512 21.48 10.80 36.16
CA CYS A 512 22.73 11.19 36.84
C CYS A 512 22.97 10.31 38.07
N TYR A 513 21.96 10.14 38.92
CA TYR A 513 22.05 9.27 40.09
C TYR A 513 22.35 7.82 39.70
N LEU A 514 21.63 7.27 38.70
CA LEU A 514 21.86 5.91 38.23
C LEU A 514 23.29 5.74 37.67
N ALA A 515 23.79 6.69 36.89
CA ALA A 515 25.14 6.66 36.34
C ALA A 515 26.19 6.60 37.45
N ASN A 516 26.09 7.49 38.45
CA ASN A 516 27.01 7.50 39.58
C ASN A 516 26.90 6.23 40.43
N LEU A 517 25.70 5.68 40.60
CA LEU A 517 25.51 4.41 41.29
C LEU A 517 26.18 3.24 40.53
N CYS A 518 26.12 3.25 39.19
CA CYS A 518 26.83 2.28 38.36
C CYS A 518 28.36 2.42 38.51
N PHE A 519 28.87 3.65 38.48
CA PHE A 519 30.31 3.93 38.64
C PHE A 519 30.82 3.50 40.02
N LYS A 520 30.08 3.82 41.07
CA LYS A 520 30.43 3.48 42.46
C LYS A 520 30.40 1.98 42.73
N THR A 521 29.42 1.26 42.20
CA THR A 521 29.24 -0.17 42.47
C THR A 521 29.94 -1.08 41.46
N GLY A 522 30.38 -0.54 40.31
CA GLY A 522 30.90 -1.33 39.19
C GLY A 522 29.84 -2.20 38.50
N VAL A 523 28.55 -1.99 38.78
CA VAL A 523 27.45 -2.80 38.24
C VAL A 523 26.65 -1.99 37.23
N PHE A 524 26.56 -2.49 36.00
CA PHE A 524 25.70 -1.93 34.95
C PHE A 524 24.37 -2.72 34.85
N PRO A 525 23.20 -2.07 34.87
CA PRO A 525 21.89 -2.73 34.88
C PRO A 525 21.63 -3.61 33.65
N SER A 526 21.09 -4.81 33.85
CA SER A 526 20.74 -5.75 32.78
C SER A 526 19.68 -5.18 31.84
N ALA A 527 18.74 -4.40 32.37
CA ALA A 527 17.71 -3.74 31.60
C ALA A 527 18.28 -2.82 30.52
N LEU A 528 19.39 -2.13 30.81
CA LEU A 528 20.05 -1.21 29.88
C LEU A 528 21.02 -1.91 28.92
N LYS A 529 21.31 -3.21 29.11
CA LYS A 529 22.12 -4.02 28.18
C LYS A 529 21.31 -4.56 27.00
N ARG A 530 19.98 -4.47 27.05
CA ARG A 530 19.07 -4.96 26.01
C ARG A 530 19.05 -4.00 24.81
N SER A 531 19.11 -4.56 23.60
CA SER A 531 18.98 -3.80 22.35
C SER A 531 18.01 -4.50 21.39
N ILE A 532 17.30 -3.71 20.59
CA ILE A 532 16.49 -4.25 19.49
C ILE A 532 17.41 -4.41 18.28
N VAL A 533 17.53 -5.64 17.79
CA VAL A 533 18.35 -5.96 16.61
C VAL A 533 17.45 -6.16 15.40
N THR A 534 17.67 -5.35 14.36
CA THR A 534 17.01 -5.54 13.06
C THR A 534 18.04 -6.02 12.04
N PRO A 535 17.95 -7.28 11.55
CA PRO A 535 18.81 -7.76 10.48
C PRO A 535 18.52 -7.00 9.17
N VAL A 536 19.58 -6.49 8.54
CA VAL A 536 19.49 -5.81 7.23
C VAL A 536 20.21 -6.62 6.17
N TYR A 537 19.48 -7.04 5.13
CA TYR A 537 20.03 -7.82 4.03
C TYR A 537 21.05 -6.99 3.24
N LYS A 538 22.23 -7.55 2.99
CA LYS A 538 23.24 -6.94 2.11
C LYS A 538 23.12 -7.46 0.68
N SER A 539 23.42 -8.75 0.44
CA SER A 539 23.45 -9.40 -0.88
C SER A 539 23.70 -10.90 -0.75
N GLY A 540 23.17 -11.75 -1.65
CA GLY A 540 23.35 -13.21 -1.64
C GLY A 540 22.08 -13.99 -1.25
N ASP A 541 22.23 -15.26 -0.83
CA ASP A 541 21.09 -16.08 -0.40
C ASP A 541 20.52 -15.60 0.95
N ARG A 542 19.23 -15.24 0.97
CA ARG A 542 18.51 -14.70 2.13
C ARG A 542 18.37 -15.70 3.29
N SER A 543 18.65 -16.98 3.06
CA SER A 543 18.66 -18.02 4.09
C SER A 543 19.93 -18.00 4.97
N ASP A 544 21.03 -17.45 4.45
CA ASP A 544 22.31 -17.33 5.16
C ASP A 544 22.33 -16.08 6.06
N VAL A 545 22.71 -16.24 7.33
CA VAL A 545 22.79 -15.16 8.33
C VAL A 545 24.02 -14.26 8.13
N GLN A 546 25.10 -14.76 7.52
CA GLN A 546 26.37 -14.02 7.38
C GLN A 546 26.27 -12.79 6.48
N ILE A 547 25.34 -12.83 5.53
CA ILE A 547 25.12 -11.75 4.57
C ILE A 547 24.21 -10.63 5.10
N TRP A 548 23.85 -10.67 6.38
CA TRP A 548 23.03 -9.65 7.05
C TRP A 548 23.88 -8.73 7.91
N ALA A 549 23.60 -7.43 7.89
CA ALA A 549 24.17 -6.44 8.80
C ALA A 549 23.34 -6.33 10.08
N ARG A 550 24.01 -6.09 11.21
CA ARG A 550 23.37 -5.72 12.48
C ARG A 550 23.15 -4.20 12.53
N ILE A 551 21.90 -3.77 12.73
CA ILE A 551 21.58 -2.44 13.27
C ILE A 551 20.98 -2.67 14.67
N ALA A 552 21.54 -2.00 15.68
CA ALA A 552 21.10 -2.10 17.06
C ALA A 552 20.66 -0.72 17.56
N ASP A 553 19.44 -0.63 18.08
CA ASP A 553 18.94 0.54 18.80
C ASP A 553 19.25 0.35 20.30
N PHE A 554 20.18 1.15 20.83
CA PHE A 554 20.58 1.16 22.23
C PHE A 554 19.96 2.34 22.98
N ILE A 555 19.64 2.13 24.27
CA ILE A 555 19.22 3.17 25.18
C ILE A 555 20.43 3.64 25.98
N ILE A 556 20.79 4.91 25.78
CA ILE A 556 21.87 5.65 26.45
C ILE A 556 23.27 5.05 26.22
N ALA A 557 23.72 5.12 24.96
CA ALA A 557 25.12 5.35 24.59
C ALA A 557 25.17 5.53 23.07
N ASN A 558 24.70 6.69 22.56
CA ASN A 558 25.07 7.12 21.21
C ASN A 558 26.52 7.65 21.22
N PHE A 559 27.48 6.84 21.70
CA PHE A 559 28.88 7.01 21.35
C PHE A 559 29.04 6.50 19.92
N LYS A 560 28.72 7.40 18.99
CA LYS A 560 28.91 7.16 17.56
C LYS A 560 30.38 7.35 17.24
N ILE A 561 31.25 6.40 17.63
CA ILE A 561 32.54 6.27 16.94
C ILE A 561 32.19 5.78 15.54
N ARG A 562 32.18 6.73 14.61
CA ARG A 562 32.07 6.48 13.19
C ARG A 562 33.37 5.84 12.73
N LEU A 563 33.54 4.53 12.94
CA LEU A 563 34.45 3.74 12.12
C LEU A 563 33.80 3.63 10.73
N GLY A 564 33.86 4.74 10.00
CA GLY A 564 33.58 4.74 8.58
C GLY A 564 34.67 3.90 7.91
N GLY A 565 34.31 2.68 7.55
CA GLY A 565 34.96 1.95 6.46
C GLY A 565 34.74 2.72 5.15
N GLY A 566 35.38 3.87 5.03
CA GLY A 566 35.62 4.50 3.75
C GLY A 566 36.65 3.64 3.04
N ARG A 567 36.24 2.98 1.95
CA ARG A 567 37.17 2.55 0.92
C ARG A 567 37.89 3.81 0.41
N LYS A 568 39.01 4.16 1.03
CA LYS A 568 40.02 4.98 0.35
C LYS A 568 40.59 4.08 -0.74
N ARG A 569 40.31 4.46 -1.99
CA ARG A 569 41.09 4.02 -3.14
C ARG A 569 42.55 4.35 -2.81
N LEU A 570 43.38 3.33 -2.66
CA LEU A 570 44.83 3.49 -2.74
C LEU A 570 45.09 3.91 -4.19
N GLU A 571 45.35 5.20 -4.39
CA GLU A 571 46.12 5.64 -5.54
C GLU A 571 47.54 5.10 -5.32
N SER A 572 47.91 4.14 -6.15
CA SER A 572 49.28 3.68 -6.29
C SER A 572 50.09 4.82 -6.88
N VAL A 573 50.81 5.54 -6.01
CA VAL A 573 52.01 6.26 -6.41
C VAL A 573 53.08 5.19 -6.59
N GLY A 574 53.42 4.91 -7.85
CA GLY A 574 54.59 4.14 -8.25
C GLY A 574 55.32 4.95 -9.29
N ALA A 575 56.53 5.37 -8.89
CA ALA A 575 57.64 5.98 -9.62
C ALA A 575 57.43 6.42 -11.08
#